data_AF-A0A4R8WNT3-F1
#
_entry.id   AF-A0A4R8WNT3-F1
#
_cell.length_a   1.000
_cell.length_b   1.000
_cell.length_c   1.000
_cell.angle_alpha   90.00
_cell.angle_beta   90.00
_cell.angle_gamma   90.00
#
_symmetry.space_group_name_H-M   'P 1'
#
loop_
_entity.id
_entity.type
_entity.pdbx_description
1 polymer ?
#
loop_
_entity_poly.entity_id
_entity_poly.type
_entity_poly.pdbx_seq_one_letter_code
_entity_poly.pdbx_strand_id
1 'polypeptide(L)' 'MTLRLTDAEADALRRRADYESRSMQDVVKQAVREYVENHSRQDLLSSVLDEQLPRYAEALDRLGK' A
#
# COMPACT_ATOMS: atom_id res chain seq x y z
N MET A 1 -3.85 16.28 -6.12
CA MET A 1 -2.72 15.93 -5.23
C MET A 1 -1.43 16.19 -5.98
N THR A 2 -0.48 16.93 -5.42
CA THR A 2 0.83 17.21 -6.05
C THR A 2 1.90 16.37 -5.36
N LEU A 3 2.52 15.46 -6.12
CA LEU A 3 3.61 14.60 -5.65
C LEU A 3 4.95 15.28 -6.00
N ARG A 4 5.86 15.36 -5.02
CA ARG A 4 7.24 15.80 -5.29
C ARG A 4 8.06 14.57 -5.65
N LEU A 5 8.64 14.61 -6.85
CA LEU A 5 9.50 13.56 -7.38
C LEU A 5 10.92 14.11 -7.49
N THR A 6 11.89 13.24 -7.23
CA THR A 6 13.27 13.46 -7.65
C THR A 6 13.40 13.34 -9.16
N ASP A 7 14.47 13.91 -9.74
CA ASP A 7 14.71 13.82 -11.18
C ASP A 7 14.83 12.37 -11.66
N ALA A 8 15.47 11.50 -10.85
CA ALA A 8 15.61 10.09 -11.16
C ALA A 8 14.25 9.35 -11.20
N GLU A 9 13.36 9.63 -10.26
CA GLU A 9 12.00 9.05 -10.23
C GLU A 9 11.17 9.53 -11.41
N ALA A 10 11.27 10.83 -11.74
CA ALA A 10 10.57 11.40 -12.89
C ALA A 10 11.06 10.75 -14.20
N ASP A 11 12.36 10.55 -14.38
CA ASP A 11 12.91 9.91 -15.57
C ASP A 11 12.53 8.43 -15.67
N ALA A 12 12.49 7.71 -14.56
CA ALA A 12 12.01 6.32 -14.53
C ALA A 12 10.54 6.22 -14.95
N LEU A 13 9.69 7.10 -14.42
CA LEU A 13 8.27 7.15 -14.76
C LEU A 13 8.03 7.58 -16.21
N ARG A 14 8.81 8.52 -16.76
CA ARG A 14 8.75 8.89 -18.19
C ARG A 14 9.07 7.71 -19.10
N ARG A 15 10.21 7.04 -18.89
CA ARG A 15 10.59 5.86 -19.67
C ARG A 15 9.51 4.78 -19.63
N ARG A 16 8.89 4.60 -18.47
CA ARG A 16 7.81 3.62 -18.30
C ARG A 16 6.53 4.02 -19.04
N ALA A 17 6.17 5.29 -18.99
CA ALA A 17 5.03 5.84 -19.71
C ALA A 17 5.18 5.73 -21.23
N ASP A 18 6.38 6.03 -21.75
CA ASP A 18 6.72 5.88 -23.16
C ASP A 18 6.61 4.42 -23.60
N TYR A 19 7.15 3.50 -22.79
CA TYR A 19 7.06 2.06 -23.05
C TYR A 19 5.62 1.54 -23.09
N GLU A 20 4.77 2.03 -22.19
CA GLU A 20 3.37 1.62 -22.10
C GLU A 20 2.42 2.43 -23.01
N SER A 21 2.93 3.41 -23.76
CA SER A 21 2.11 4.35 -24.56
C SER A 21 1.00 5.03 -23.74
N ARG A 22 1.32 5.40 -22.49
CA ARG A 22 0.37 5.97 -21.52
C ARG A 22 0.89 7.28 -20.97
N SER A 23 0.01 8.06 -20.34
CA SER A 23 0.49 9.26 -19.64
C SER A 23 1.28 8.88 -18.41
N MET A 24 2.31 9.66 -18.09
CA MET A 24 3.09 9.53 -16.86
C MET A 24 2.19 9.53 -15.61
N GLN A 25 1.11 10.31 -15.62
CA GLN A 25 0.13 10.37 -14.53
C GLN A 25 -0.64 9.07 -14.37
N ASP A 26 -0.97 8.37 -15.46
CA ASP A 26 -1.68 7.08 -15.39
C ASP A 26 -0.77 5.98 -14.86
N VAL A 27 0.51 6.00 -15.24
CA VAL A 27 1.53 5.10 -14.68
C VAL A 27 1.69 5.34 -13.18
N VAL A 28 1.76 6.60 -12.74
CA VAL A 28 1.84 6.94 -11.30
C VAL A 28 0.60 6.47 -10.55
N LYS A 29 -0.61 6.74 -11.06
CA LYS A 29 -1.87 6.29 -10.42
C LYS A 29 -1.92 4.77 -10.31
N GLN A 30 -1.51 4.06 -11.35
CA GLN A 30 -1.44 2.60 -11.31
C GLN A 30 -0.41 2.12 -10.30
N ALA A 31 0.80 2.68 -10.28
CA ALA A 31 1.83 2.28 -9.32
C ALA A 31 1.38 2.51 -7.87
N VAL A 32 0.70 3.63 -7.58
CA VAL A 32 0.10 3.88 -6.26
C VAL A 32 -0.98 2.85 -5.95
N ARG A 33 -1.85 2.54 -6.91
CA ARG A 33 -2.90 1.53 -6.72
C ARG A 33 -2.32 0.14 -6.46
N GLU A 34 -1.36 -0.30 -7.25
CA GLU A 34 -0.68 -1.59 -7.09
C GLU A 34 0.10 -1.65 -5.77
N TYR A 35 0.78 -0.57 -5.39
CA TYR A 35 1.43 -0.47 -4.10
C TYR A 35 0.43 -0.64 -2.96
N VAL A 36 -0.69 0.10 -3.01
CA VAL A 36 -1.74 0.01 -2.00
C VAL A 36 -2.41 -1.36 -2.02
N GLU A 37 -2.72 -1.96 -3.16
CA GLU A 37 -3.36 -3.29 -3.24
C GLU A 37 -2.42 -4.40 -2.73
N ASN A 38 -1.13 -4.35 -3.08
CA ASN A 38 -0.13 -5.31 -2.63
C ASN A 38 0.16 -5.17 -1.12
N HIS A 39 0.24 -3.94 -0.61
CA HIS A 39 0.41 -3.67 0.81
C HIS A 39 -0.90 -3.87 1.58
N SER A 40 -2.07 -3.68 0.98
CA SER A 40 -3.36 -3.93 1.62
C SER A 40 -3.55 -5.38 1.99
N ARG A 41 -2.95 -6.36 1.30
CA ARG A 41 -3.00 -7.77 1.77
C ARG A 41 -2.19 -7.99 3.05
N GLN A 42 -1.08 -7.28 3.23
CA GLN A 42 -0.25 -7.34 4.42
C GLN A 42 -0.82 -6.47 5.55
N ASP A 43 -1.37 -5.31 5.21
CA ASP A 43 -1.96 -4.34 6.12
C ASP A 43 -3.40 -4.71 6.52
N LEU A 44 -4.22 -5.38 5.70
CA LEU A 44 -5.48 -6.00 6.18
C LEU A 44 -5.18 -7.11 7.18
N LEU A 45 -4.10 -7.88 6.96
CA LEU A 45 -3.68 -8.88 7.93
C LEU A 45 -3.20 -8.22 9.22
N SER A 46 -2.35 -7.18 9.13
CA SER A 46 -1.87 -6.43 10.30
C SER A 46 -2.97 -5.63 10.99
N SER A 47 -3.92 -5.02 10.26
CA SER A 47 -5.00 -4.22 10.84
C SER A 47 -6.09 -5.09 11.45
N VAL A 48 -6.42 -6.25 10.85
CA VAL A 48 -7.30 -7.24 11.51
C VAL A 48 -6.62 -7.81 12.75
N LEU A 49 -5.31 -8.06 12.71
CA LEU A 49 -4.56 -8.48 13.89
C LEU A 49 -4.53 -7.36 14.96
N ASP A 50 -4.19 -6.12 14.62
CA ASP A 50 -4.07 -4.99 15.57
C ASP A 50 -5.43 -4.49 16.09
N GLU A 51 -6.51 -4.63 15.31
CA GLU A 51 -7.87 -4.23 15.72
C GLU A 51 -8.62 -5.34 16.47
N GLN A 52 -8.32 -6.63 16.23
CA GLN A 52 -9.00 -7.76 16.89
C GLN A 52 -8.18 -8.43 18.02
N LEU A 53 -6.85 -8.37 18.02
CA LEU A 53 -6.03 -8.93 19.12
C LEU A 53 -6.33 -8.30 20.49
N PRO A 54 -6.54 -6.98 20.63
CA PRO A 54 -6.89 -6.39 21.91
C PRO A 54 -8.25 -6.89 22.44
N ARG A 55 -9.14 -7.30 21.53
CA ARG A 55 -10.52 -7.69 21.85
C ARG A 55 -10.65 -9.13 22.33
N TYR A 56 -9.69 -10.00 22.00
CA TYR A 56 -9.62 -11.38 22.50
C TYR A 56 -8.56 -11.61 23.58
N ALA A 57 -7.65 -10.65 23.81
CA ALA A 57 -6.66 -10.72 24.89
C ALA A 57 -7.33 -10.89 26.27
N GLU A 58 -8.40 -10.14 26.55
CA GLU A 58 -9.11 -10.22 27.83
C GLU A 58 -9.94 -11.51 27.99
N ALA A 59 -10.45 -12.05 26.87
CA ALA A 59 -11.24 -13.29 26.87
C ALA A 59 -10.36 -14.54 27.03
N LEU A 60 -9.17 -14.54 26.42
CA LEU A 60 -8.17 -15.61 26.57
C LEU A 60 -7.52 -15.58 27.96
N ASP A 61 -7.30 -14.40 28.57
CA ASP A 61 -6.77 -14.26 29.94
C ASP A 61 -7.74 -14.78 31.01
N ARG A 62 -9.05 -14.72 30.77
CA ARG A 62 -10.07 -15.31 31.66
C ARG A 62 -10.26 -16.82 31.49
N LEU A 63 -9.95 -17.39 30.33
CA LEU A 63 -10.04 -18.83 30.06
C LEU A 63 -8.81 -19.62 30.53
N GLY A 64 -7.71 -18.92 30.85
CA GLY A 64 -6.49 -19.49 31.44
C GLY A 64 -6.44 -19.50 32.97
N LYS A 65 -7.52 -19.09 33.65
CA LYS A 65 -7.70 -19.20 35.11
C LYS A 65 -8.63 -20.35 35.48
#